data_AF-A0A8S0W7L0-F1
#
_entry.id   AF-A0A8S0W7L0-F1
#
_cell.length_a   1.000
_cell.length_b   1.000
_cell.length_c   1.000
_cell.angle_alpha   90.00
_cell.angle_beta   90.00
_cell.angle_gamma   90.00
#
_symmetry.space_group_name_H-M   'P 1'
#
loop_
_entity.id
_entity.type
_entity.pdbx_description
1 polymer ?
#
loop_
_entity_poly.entity_id
_entity_poly.type
_entity_poly.pdbx_seq_one_letter_code
_entity_poly.pdbx_strand_id
1 'polypeptide(L)'
;MSDWTEVLSQAQTTINKDLTPEFARVCQCITGHAPIGAYYRRFKINEPHGCTCRAALQSRQHILFRCRDRYSVHYPRFLGDVASFMKYNPTAFGFNQDPLGVG
;
A
#
# COMPACT_ATOMS: atom_id res chain seq x y z
N MET A 1 -16.90 -19.14 -32.00
CA MET A 1 -16.73 -17.97 -31.11
C MET A 1 -15.90 -18.45 -29.94
N SER A 2 -14.67 -17.98 -29.79
CA SER A 2 -13.77 -18.42 -28.72
C SER A 2 -14.33 -18.03 -27.36
N ASP A 3 -14.21 -18.93 -26.39
CA ASP A 3 -14.66 -18.71 -25.01
C ASP A 3 -13.76 -17.65 -24.35
N TRP A 4 -14.23 -16.41 -24.36
CA TRP A 4 -13.53 -15.29 -23.74
C TRP A 4 -13.49 -15.39 -22.21
N THR A 5 -14.31 -16.25 -21.58
CA THR A 5 -14.32 -16.37 -20.12
C THR A 5 -13.07 -17.08 -19.59
N GLU A 6 -12.58 -18.09 -20.30
CA GLU A 6 -11.34 -18.80 -19.96
C GLU A 6 -10.11 -17.89 -20.13
N VAL A 7 -10.05 -17.13 -21.22
CA VAL A 7 -8.96 -16.19 -21.50
C VAL A 7 -8.92 -15.07 -20.46
N LEU A 8 -10.07 -14.51 -20.08
CA LEU A 8 -10.14 -13.48 -19.04
C LEU A 8 -9.79 -14.04 -17.66
N SER A 9 -10.23 -15.25 -17.33
CA SER A 9 -9.88 -15.94 -16.09
C SER A 9 -8.37 -16.20 -16.00
N GLN A 10 -7.75 -16.68 -17.07
CA GLN A 10 -6.31 -16.91 -17.14
C GLN A 10 -5.52 -15.60 -17.08
N ALA A 11 -5.98 -14.54 -17.75
CA ALA A 11 -5.36 -13.21 -17.67
C ALA A 11 -5.45 -12.62 -16.26
N GLN A 12 -6.62 -12.69 -15.60
CA GLN A 12 -6.81 -12.25 -14.22
C GLN A 12 -5.91 -13.04 -13.26
N THR A 13 -5.78 -14.35 -13.47
CA THR A 13 -4.93 -15.22 -12.65
C THR A 13 -3.44 -14.91 -12.84
N THR A 14 -3.02 -14.54 -14.05
CA THR A 14 -1.62 -14.20 -14.37
C THR A 14 -1.25 -12.82 -13.84
N ILE A 15 -2.13 -11.83 -14.01
CA ILE A 15 -1.97 -10.48 -13.43
C ILE A 15 -1.85 -10.55 -11.90
N ASN A 16 -2.68 -11.39 -11.25
CA ASN A 16 -2.62 -11.61 -9.80
C ASN A 16 -1.38 -12.39 -9.34
N LYS A 17 -0.77 -13.19 -10.21
CA LYS A 17 0.42 -14.00 -9.89
C LYS A 17 1.73 -13.21 -10.05
N ASP A 18 1.79 -12.31 -11.02
CA ASP A 18 3.05 -11.64 -11.39
C ASP A 18 3.22 -10.23 -10.83
N LEU A 19 2.12 -9.54 -10.48
CA LEU A 19 2.17 -8.26 -9.77
C LEU A 19 1.62 -8.44 -8.35
N THR A 20 2.48 -8.84 -7.43
CA THR A 20 2.03 -9.08 -6.06
C THR A 20 1.57 -7.75 -5.43
N PRO A 21 0.54 -7.75 -4.55
CA PRO A 21 0.09 -6.55 -3.85
C PRO A 21 1.22 -5.81 -3.11
N GLU A 22 2.31 -6.49 -2.77
CA GLU A 22 3.52 -5.91 -2.20
C GLU A 22 4.20 -4.95 -3.19
N PHE A 23 4.32 -5.33 -4.47
CA PHE A 23 4.99 -4.49 -5.47
C PHE A 23 4.26 -3.18 -5.71
N ALA A 24 2.92 -3.23 -5.80
CA ALA A 24 2.09 -2.03 -5.88
C ALA A 24 2.34 -1.10 -4.68
N ARG A 25 2.41 -1.65 -3.46
CA ARG A 25 2.67 -0.91 -2.23
C ARG A 25 4.10 -0.34 -2.16
N VAL A 26 5.09 -1.05 -2.70
CA VAL A 26 6.45 -0.53 -2.90
C VAL A 26 6.41 0.69 -3.83
N CYS A 27 5.75 0.60 -4.98
CA CYS A 27 5.58 1.71 -5.92
C CYS A 27 4.86 2.90 -5.27
N GLN A 28 3.77 2.67 -4.56
CA GLN A 28 3.02 3.70 -3.82
C GLN A 28 3.90 4.40 -2.77
N CYS A 29 4.72 3.66 -2.04
CA CYS A 29 5.66 4.21 -1.06
C CYS A 29 6.74 5.10 -1.72
N ILE A 30 7.33 4.65 -2.83
CA ILE A 30 8.40 5.38 -3.53
C ILE A 30 7.85 6.66 -4.17
N THR A 31 6.75 6.53 -4.91
CA THR A 31 6.13 7.63 -5.66
C THR A 31 5.38 8.61 -4.76
N GLY A 32 5.04 8.20 -3.53
CA GLY A 32 4.24 9.01 -2.60
C GLY A 32 2.75 9.05 -2.97
N HIS A 33 2.27 8.08 -3.73
CA HIS A 33 0.87 7.90 -4.14
C HIS A 33 0.13 6.87 -3.29
N ALA A 34 0.63 6.56 -2.10
CA ALA A 34 -0.08 5.73 -1.15
C ALA A 34 -1.29 6.46 -0.55
N PRO A 35 -2.43 5.79 -0.30
CA PRO A 35 -3.63 6.35 0.32
C PRO A 35 -3.45 6.54 1.84
N ILE A 36 -2.52 7.42 2.19
CA ILE A 36 -2.15 7.77 3.56
C ILE A 36 -2.43 9.25 3.82
N GLY A 37 -2.43 9.66 5.09
CA GLY A 37 -2.78 11.04 5.45
C GLY A 37 -1.97 12.14 4.74
N ALA A 38 -0.69 11.91 4.44
CA ALA A 38 0.11 12.85 3.66
C ALA A 38 -0.38 13.02 2.21
N TYR A 39 -0.85 11.94 1.58
CA TYR A 39 -1.46 11.99 0.25
C TYR A 39 -2.80 12.72 0.30
N TYR A 40 -3.67 12.37 1.25
CA TYR A 40 -4.97 13.03 1.40
C TYR A 40 -4.84 14.53 1.62
N ARG A 41 -3.88 14.96 2.45
CA ARG A 41 -3.57 16.38 2.65
C ARG A 41 -3.10 17.05 1.36
N ARG A 42 -2.19 16.42 0.61
CA ARG A 42 -1.63 16.97 -0.63
C ARG A 42 -2.72 17.20 -1.69
N PHE A 43 -3.63 16.25 -1.82
CA PHE A 43 -4.69 16.27 -2.83
C PHE A 43 -6.02 16.83 -2.32
N LYS A 44 -6.05 17.40 -1.10
CA LYS A 44 -7.23 18.00 -0.46
C LYS A 44 -8.42 17.03 -0.36
N ILE A 45 -8.14 15.76 -0.11
CA ILE A 45 -9.14 14.72 0.10
C ILE A 45 -9.62 14.80 1.56
N ASN A 46 -10.94 14.79 1.75
CA ASN A 46 -11.59 14.89 3.06
C ASN A 46 -11.64 13.54 3.79
N GLU A 47 -10.46 12.98 4.05
CA GLU A 47 -10.25 11.75 4.80
C GLU A 47 -9.37 12.01 6.02
N PRO A 48 -9.33 11.14 7.04
CA PRO A 48 -8.46 11.31 8.19
C PRO A 48 -6.98 11.42 7.78
N HIS A 49 -6.30 12.49 8.20
CA HIS A 49 -4.87 12.67 7.93
C HIS A 49 -3.97 12.04 9.00
N GLY A 50 -4.49 11.84 10.20
CA GLY A 50 -3.74 11.28 11.32
C GLY A 50 -3.54 9.77 11.18
N CYS A 51 -2.55 9.24 11.89
CA CYS A 51 -2.42 7.80 12.08
C CYS A 51 -3.24 7.36 13.30
N THR A 52 -3.75 6.13 13.30
CA THR A 52 -4.47 5.58 14.47
C THR A 52 -3.55 5.41 15.70
N CYS A 53 -2.22 5.46 15.51
CA CYS A 53 -1.26 5.59 16.62
C CYS A 53 -1.18 7.03 17.19
N ARG A 54 -2.15 7.89 16.86
CA ARG A 54 -2.28 9.29 17.32
C ARG A 54 -1.26 10.28 16.75
N ALA A 55 -0.43 9.88 15.78
CA ALA A 55 0.39 10.85 15.05
C ALA A 55 -0.52 11.78 14.24
N ALA A 56 -0.30 13.10 14.35
CA ALA A 56 -1.13 14.12 13.69
C ALA A 56 -1.11 14.04 12.15
N LEU A 57 -0.09 13.40 11.58
CA LEU A 57 0.00 13.14 10.14
C LEU A 57 0.62 11.76 9.90
N GLN A 58 -0.12 10.90 9.21
CA GLN A 58 0.41 9.64 8.69
C GLN A 58 1.19 9.90 7.40
N SER A 59 2.51 10.05 7.53
CA SER A 59 3.43 10.24 6.40
C SER A 59 4.26 8.99 6.10
N ARG A 60 4.91 8.95 4.93
CA ARG A 60 5.90 7.91 4.60
C ARG A 60 6.97 7.79 5.67
N GLN A 61 7.53 8.93 6.12
CA GLN A 61 8.55 8.94 7.17
C GLN A 61 8.01 8.37 8.48
N HIS A 62 6.76 8.69 8.82
CA HIS A 62 6.12 8.14 10.01
C HIS A 62 5.96 6.63 9.91
N ILE A 63 5.40 6.11 8.82
CA ILE A 63 5.17 4.68 8.61
C ILE A 63 6.49 3.89 8.65
N LEU A 64 7.51 4.35 7.91
CA LEU A 64 8.77 3.60 7.79
C LEU A 64 9.68 3.69 9.02
N PHE A 65 9.62 4.79 9.78
CA PHE A 65 10.65 5.07 10.81
C PHE A 65 10.12 5.39 12.20
N ARG A 66 8.81 5.60 12.40
CA ARG A 66 8.30 6.12 13.68
C ARG A 66 7.07 5.38 14.23
N CYS A 67 6.28 4.72 13.39
CA CYS A 67 5.00 4.11 13.77
C CYS A 67 5.18 2.71 14.39
N ARG A 68 5.75 2.65 15.60
CA ARG A 68 6.03 1.39 16.30
C ARG A 68 4.76 0.64 16.74
N ASP A 69 3.66 1.36 16.95
CA ASP A 69 2.40 0.77 17.39
C ASP A 69 1.68 -0.04 16.30
N ARG A 70 2.01 0.19 15.02
CA ARG A 70 1.33 -0.46 13.89
C ARG A 70 2.22 -1.35 13.04
N TYR A 71 3.52 -1.06 12.97
CA TYR A 71 4.40 -1.71 12.00
C TYR A 71 5.67 -2.25 12.66
N SER A 72 6.07 -3.44 12.25
CA SER A 72 7.34 -4.03 12.66
C SER A 72 8.50 -3.19 12.12
N VAL A 73 9.45 -2.91 12.99
CA VAL A 73 10.47 -1.87 12.76
C VAL A 73 11.75 -2.50 12.24
N HIS A 74 11.86 -2.59 10.92
CA HIS A 74 13.15 -2.66 10.23
C HIS A 74 13.28 -1.43 9.35
N TYR A 75 14.18 -0.50 9.73
CA TYR A 75 14.35 0.74 9.01
C TYR A 75 14.95 0.47 7.63
N PRO A 76 14.22 0.75 6.53
CA PRO A 76 14.72 0.42 5.21
C PRO A 76 15.84 1.38 4.80
N ARG A 77 16.94 0.82 4.28
CA ARG A 77 18.05 1.59 3.68
C ARG A 77 18.09 1.43 2.17
N PHE A 78 17.66 0.28 1.66
CA PHE A 78 17.63 -0.06 0.25
C PHE A 78 16.21 -0.42 -0.21
N LEU A 79 16.01 -0.46 -1.53
CA LEU A 79 14.72 -0.86 -2.11
C LEU A 79 14.28 -2.26 -1.66
N GLY A 80 15.23 -3.20 -1.57
CA GLY A 80 14.97 -4.55 -1.05
C GLY A 80 14.46 -4.57 0.40
N ASP A 81 14.87 -3.59 1.22
CA ASP A 81 14.35 -3.45 2.59
C ASP A 81 12.93 -2.91 2.59
N VAL A 82 12.58 -2.02 1.65
CA VAL A 82 11.20 -1.54 1.48
C VAL A 82 10.30 -2.70 1.05
N ALA A 83 10.73 -3.54 0.11
CA ALA A 83 10.00 -4.75 -0.27
C ALA A 83 9.81 -5.71 0.91
N SER A 84 10.87 -5.95 1.68
CA SER A 84 10.81 -6.73 2.92
C SER A 84 9.81 -6.12 3.91
N PHE A 85 9.86 -4.81 4.11
CA PHE A 85 8.93 -4.09 4.98
C PHE A 85 7.47 -4.31 4.56
N MET A 86 7.14 -4.26 3.27
CA MET A 86 5.78 -4.51 2.78
C MET A 86 5.31 -5.94 3.02
N LYS A 87 6.23 -6.90 2.94
CA LYS A 87 5.97 -8.32 3.24
C LYS A 87 5.63 -8.53 4.71
N TYR A 88 6.35 -7.87 5.62
CA TYR A 88 6.08 -7.96 7.07
C TYR A 88 4.90 -7.10 7.52
N ASN A 89 4.54 -6.07 6.76
CA ASN A 89 3.49 -5.11 7.09
C ASN A 89 2.45 -5.05 5.94
N PRO A 90 1.58 -6.06 5.79
CA PRO A 90 0.69 -6.20 4.63
C PRO A 90 -0.34 -5.08 4.48
N THR A 91 -0.60 -4.30 5.54
CA THR A 91 -1.53 -3.16 5.51
C THR A 91 -0.84 -1.82 5.34
N ALA A 92 0.49 -1.77 5.29
CA ALA A 92 1.21 -0.52 5.08
C ALA A 92 1.09 -0.06 3.63
N PHE A 93 0.82 1.24 3.44
CA PHE A 93 0.72 1.90 2.13
C PHE A 93 -0.36 1.36 1.18
N GLY A 94 -1.16 0.37 1.56
CA GLY A 94 -2.29 -0.10 0.77
C GLY A 94 -3.55 0.73 1.01
N PHE A 95 -4.50 0.65 0.07
CA PHE A 95 -5.86 1.10 0.33
C PHE A 95 -6.43 0.27 1.48
N ASN A 96 -7.20 0.90 2.37
CA ASN A 96 -8.10 0.12 3.20
C ASN A 96 -8.95 -0.70 2.22
N GLN A 97 -9.08 -2.01 2.45
CA GLN A 97 -10.05 -2.78 1.70
C GLN A 97 -11.41 -2.20 2.04
N ASP A 98 -11.89 -1.30 1.19
CA ASP A 98 -13.28 -0.96 1.15
C ASP A 98 -14.02 -2.29 0.89
N PRO A 99 -15.03 -2.66 1.69
CA PRO A 99 -15.82 -3.87 1.43
C PRO A 99 -16.37 -3.93 0.00
N LEU A 100 -16.40 -2.81 -0.72
CA LEU A 100 -16.84 -2.68 -2.10
C LEU A 100 -15.73 -2.92 -3.16
N GLY A 101 -14.50 -3.21 -2.75
CA GLY A 101 -13.46 -3.76 -3.65
C GLY A 101 -12.88 -2.78 -4.68
N VAL A 102 -12.98 -1.48 -4.46
CA VAL A 102 -12.33 -0.46 -5.30
C VAL A 102 -11.14 0.15 -4.56
N GLY A 103 -9.95 -0.31 -4.93
CA GLY A 103 -8.65 0.22 -4.52
C GLY A 103 -7.63 0.03 -5.62
#